data_AF-A0A7W2A630-F1
#
_entry.id   AF-A0A7W2A630-F1
#
_cell.length_a   1.000
_cell.length_b   1.000
_cell.length_c   1.000
_cell.angle_alpha   90.00
_cell.angle_beta   90.00
_cell.angle_gamma   90.00
#
_symmetry.space_group_name_H-M   'P 1'
#
loop_
_entity.id
_entity.type
_entity.pdbx_description
1 polymer ?
#
loop_
_entity_poly.entity_id
_entity_poly.type
_entity_poly.pdbx_seq_one_letter_code
_entity_poly.pdbx_strand_id
1 'polypeptide(L)'
;TAGTDSLGGADSIDAGAGDDRVVAGAGNDTVIGGLGDDRLDGGAGSDQLFGGDGADSLFGNAGQDLLDGGAGADTLTGGEGFDTFIAGTGDTITDFNTGAGQNLTDGNQANNDFVDLSGYYNEANLAIINAAREAQGLPTYGNPLAWLRGDQTDGNGLNDISIANGFGSDFTMTINSGGGATPSANLTHDNTNVICFGADALIRTARGDVAAGDLVIGDLIETRDAGLQPIRWIGSRVLDAADLAARPKLCPVRIRRGALGAGLPEADLIVSPQHRMLVRSKIAARMFGATEVLVAARLLIEMEGIELASDLTGVTYVHFLLDAHQIVLANGSETESLYTGAEALKSVGAAARAEIFELFPELEAGCTHPAARQLVPGRMGRQLVHRHHRNGQPLVQ
;
A
#
# COMPACT_ATOMS: atom_id res chain seq x y z
N THR A 1 16.22 -0.72 32.12
CA THR A 1 17.31 -0.41 31.17
C THR A 1 17.83 -1.69 30.57
N ALA A 2 17.16 -2.16 29.52
CA ALA A 2 17.71 -3.18 28.62
C ALA A 2 18.52 -2.47 27.51
N GLY A 3 19.73 -3.00 27.25
CA GLY A 3 20.59 -2.79 26.07
C GLY A 3 20.99 -1.36 25.67
N THR A 4 22.26 -1.00 25.81
CA THR A 4 22.90 0.05 24.98
C THR A 4 24.24 -0.48 24.48
N ASP A 5 24.28 -0.96 23.25
CA ASP A 5 25.53 -1.04 22.50
C ASP A 5 25.84 0.41 22.01
N SER A 6 27.08 0.86 22.18
CA SER A 6 27.56 2.18 21.70
C SER A 6 28.60 2.04 20.58
N LEU A 7 28.65 0.86 19.99
CA LEU A 7 29.61 0.33 19.01
C LEU A 7 28.98 0.16 17.62
N GLY A 8 27.65 0.25 17.50
CA GLY A 8 26.90 0.25 16.26
C GLY A 8 26.60 -1.15 15.73
N GLY A 9 25.38 -1.37 15.28
CA GLY A 9 24.87 -2.67 14.80
C GLY A 9 23.35 -2.66 14.73
N ALA A 10 22.74 -3.59 13.98
CA ALA A 10 21.30 -3.76 13.99
C ALA A 10 20.90 -4.64 15.19
N ASP A 11 20.24 -4.05 16.17
CA ASP A 11 19.87 -4.70 17.43
C ASP A 11 18.40 -5.12 17.47
N SER A 12 18.10 -6.16 18.24
CA SER A 12 16.73 -6.61 18.53
C SER A 12 16.54 -6.63 20.05
N ILE A 13 15.69 -5.75 20.55
CA ILE A 13 15.49 -5.47 21.96
C ILE A 13 14.02 -5.71 22.32
N ASP A 14 13.78 -6.51 23.35
CA ASP A 14 12.47 -6.76 23.95
C ASP A 14 12.60 -6.43 25.45
N ALA A 15 11.89 -5.40 25.90
CA ALA A 15 11.97 -4.90 27.27
C ALA A 15 11.05 -5.68 28.23
N GLY A 16 9.95 -6.22 27.71
CA GLY A 16 9.13 -7.22 28.37
C GLY A 16 7.97 -6.61 29.14
N ALA A 17 8.06 -6.53 30.47
CA ALA A 17 6.94 -6.08 31.29
C ALA A 17 7.39 -5.12 32.38
N GLY A 18 6.55 -4.11 32.62
CA GLY A 18 6.82 -2.94 33.45
C GLY A 18 7.31 -1.76 32.62
N ASP A 19 7.25 -0.57 33.22
CA ASP A 19 7.65 0.67 32.55
C ASP A 19 9.16 0.68 32.27
N ASP A 20 9.52 0.57 30.99
CA ASP A 20 10.89 0.43 30.54
C ASP A 20 11.45 1.68 29.87
N ARG A 21 12.78 1.73 29.85
CA ARG A 21 13.53 2.74 29.11
C ARG A 21 14.60 2.07 28.29
N VAL A 22 14.46 2.19 26.97
CA VAL A 22 15.33 1.61 25.96
C VAL A 22 15.98 2.72 25.13
N VAL A 23 17.24 2.53 24.78
CA VAL A 23 17.97 3.36 23.83
C VAL A 23 18.77 2.40 22.93
N ALA A 24 18.35 2.22 21.69
CA ALA A 24 18.93 1.22 20.80
C ALA A 24 20.29 1.65 20.26
N GLY A 25 20.43 2.91 19.84
CA GLY A 25 21.73 3.54 19.60
C GLY A 25 21.95 3.85 18.13
N ALA A 26 22.87 3.15 17.47
CA ALA A 26 23.17 3.39 16.07
C ALA A 26 23.11 2.09 15.27
N GLY A 27 22.40 2.09 14.16
CA GLY A 27 22.08 0.89 13.40
C GLY A 27 20.62 0.90 13.00
N ASN A 28 20.16 -0.19 12.39
CA ASN A 28 18.75 -0.35 12.07
C ASN A 28 18.16 -1.29 13.12
N ASP A 29 17.55 -0.72 14.14
CA ASP A 29 17.20 -1.44 15.35
C ASP A 29 15.73 -1.86 15.35
N THR A 30 15.40 -2.86 16.14
CA THR A 30 14.03 -3.29 16.41
C THR A 30 13.82 -3.33 17.91
N VAL A 31 12.91 -2.51 18.41
CA VAL A 31 12.65 -2.33 19.84
C VAL A 31 11.18 -2.61 20.15
N ILE A 32 10.94 -3.48 21.12
CA ILE A 32 9.62 -3.81 21.66
C ILE A 32 9.62 -3.40 23.14
N GLY A 33 8.68 -2.52 23.52
CA GLY A 33 8.45 -2.11 24.90
C GLY A 33 7.76 -3.23 25.70
N GLY A 34 6.57 -3.63 25.26
CA GLY A 34 5.84 -4.76 25.81
C GLY A 34 4.67 -4.31 26.66
N LEU A 35 4.66 -4.61 27.96
CA LEU A 35 3.60 -4.17 28.87
C LEU A 35 4.11 -3.05 29.77
N GLY A 36 3.36 -1.97 29.94
CA GLY A 36 3.72 -0.85 30.82
C GLY A 36 3.94 0.44 30.04
N ASP A 37 4.19 1.54 30.74
CA ASP A 37 4.40 2.84 30.10
C ASP A 37 5.88 2.97 29.70
N ASP A 38 6.18 2.73 28.43
CA ASP A 38 7.54 2.57 27.93
C ASP A 38 8.10 3.83 27.26
N ARG A 39 9.43 3.98 27.34
CA ARG A 39 10.18 5.01 26.61
C ARG A 39 11.21 4.36 25.69
N LEU A 40 10.97 4.44 24.38
CA LEU A 40 11.79 3.82 23.34
C LEU A 40 12.49 4.87 22.49
N ASP A 41 13.80 4.74 22.32
CA ASP A 41 14.66 5.66 21.57
C ASP A 41 15.47 4.84 20.56
N GLY A 42 15.17 4.98 19.27
CA GLY A 42 15.82 4.24 18.18
C GLY A 42 17.24 4.73 17.97
N GLY A 43 17.37 6.01 17.60
CA GLY A 43 18.66 6.68 17.55
C GLY A 43 19.06 6.96 16.11
N ALA A 44 20.16 6.38 15.62
CA ALA A 44 20.63 6.66 14.26
C ALA A 44 20.53 5.43 13.37
N GLY A 45 19.69 5.50 12.33
CA GLY A 45 19.48 4.47 11.32
C GLY A 45 17.97 4.24 11.14
N SER A 46 17.59 3.24 10.35
CA SER A 46 16.17 2.96 10.09
C SER A 46 15.63 1.98 11.11
N ASP A 47 14.93 2.50 12.10
CA ASP A 47 14.51 1.77 13.30
C ASP A 47 13.04 1.33 13.24
N GLN A 48 12.71 0.29 13.99
CA GLN A 48 11.34 -0.18 14.22
C GLN A 48 11.06 -0.15 15.72
N LEU A 49 10.11 0.67 16.14
CA LEU A 49 9.76 0.88 17.55
C LEU A 49 8.30 0.47 17.78
N PHE A 50 8.08 -0.47 18.69
CA PHE A 50 6.77 -0.98 19.09
C PHE A 50 6.57 -0.73 20.57
N GLY A 51 5.62 0.14 20.93
CA GLY A 51 5.26 0.47 22.31
C GLY A 51 4.69 -0.74 23.04
N GLY A 52 3.50 -1.17 22.64
CA GLY A 52 2.85 -2.34 23.20
C GLY A 52 1.59 -1.95 23.96
N ASP A 53 1.37 -2.48 25.16
CA ASP A 53 0.26 -2.07 26.01
C ASP A 53 0.76 -1.02 27.01
N GLY A 54 0.23 0.20 26.99
CA GLY A 54 0.67 1.26 27.90
C GLY A 54 0.54 2.65 27.30
N ALA A 55 0.91 3.68 28.05
CA ALA A 55 1.08 5.03 27.51
C ALA A 55 2.55 5.26 27.17
N ASP A 56 2.91 5.01 25.91
CA ASP A 56 4.29 4.90 25.47
C ASP A 56 4.83 6.21 24.87
N SER A 57 6.16 6.33 24.84
CA SER A 57 6.86 7.44 24.19
C SER A 57 7.96 6.93 23.27
N LEU A 58 7.74 7.03 21.96
CA LEU A 58 8.62 6.52 20.91
C LEU A 58 9.34 7.65 20.18
N PHE A 59 10.66 7.52 20.02
CA PHE A 59 11.53 8.48 19.34
C PHE A 59 12.37 7.76 18.27
N GLY A 60 12.05 7.95 16.99
CA GLY A 60 12.83 7.41 15.87
C GLY A 60 14.21 8.06 15.77
N ASN A 61 14.24 9.39 15.88
CA ASN A 61 15.40 10.28 15.78
C ASN A 61 15.94 10.44 14.37
N ALA A 62 16.86 9.63 13.85
CA ALA A 62 17.50 9.91 12.57
C ALA A 62 17.48 8.69 11.66
N GLY A 63 16.65 8.72 10.62
CA GLY A 63 16.59 7.66 9.63
C GLY A 63 15.21 7.54 9.00
N GLN A 64 14.82 6.34 8.61
CA GLN A 64 13.46 6.11 8.12
C GLN A 64 12.85 5.12 9.06
N ASP A 65 12.03 5.62 9.97
CA ASP A 65 11.62 4.87 11.14
C ASP A 65 10.17 4.40 11.04
N LEU A 66 9.89 3.26 11.66
CA LEU A 66 8.53 2.75 11.87
C LEU A 66 8.20 2.87 13.36
N LEU A 67 7.15 3.63 13.68
CA LEU A 67 6.69 3.83 15.05
C LEU A 67 5.25 3.31 15.18
N ASP A 68 5.07 2.31 16.04
CA ASP A 68 3.76 1.76 16.40
C ASP A 68 3.56 1.92 17.92
N GLY A 69 2.60 2.76 18.31
CA GLY A 69 2.28 2.97 19.72
C GLY A 69 1.67 1.73 20.37
N GLY A 70 0.86 0.98 19.63
CA GLY A 70 0.10 -0.13 20.18
C GLY A 70 -1.17 0.35 20.89
N ALA A 71 -1.40 -0.17 22.09
CA ALA A 71 -2.61 0.04 22.87
C ALA A 71 -2.36 1.02 24.02
N GLY A 72 -2.90 2.22 23.88
CA GLY A 72 -2.93 3.22 24.93
C GLY A 72 -2.85 4.60 24.32
N ALA A 73 -2.42 5.59 25.09
CA ALA A 73 -2.33 6.96 24.61
C ALA A 73 -0.85 7.32 24.42
N ASP A 74 -0.36 7.12 23.20
CA ASP A 74 1.07 7.13 22.93
C ASP A 74 1.56 8.47 22.39
N THR A 75 2.86 8.74 22.55
CA THR A 75 3.53 9.90 21.95
C THR A 75 4.58 9.41 20.97
N LEU A 76 4.38 9.71 19.68
CA LEU A 76 5.25 9.26 18.60
C LEU A 76 5.99 10.46 17.98
N THR A 77 7.31 10.35 17.88
CA THR A 77 8.19 11.38 17.30
C THR A 77 9.14 10.72 16.30
N GLY A 78 8.97 11.01 15.01
CA GLY A 78 9.75 10.38 13.94
C GLY A 78 11.19 10.90 13.89
N GLY A 79 11.36 12.22 13.84
CA GLY A 79 12.64 12.90 13.77
C GLY A 79 13.06 13.26 12.34
N GLU A 80 14.34 13.07 12.02
CA GLU A 80 14.89 13.29 10.68
C GLU A 80 14.64 12.08 9.79
N GLY A 81 14.16 12.32 8.58
CA GLY A 81 14.13 11.34 7.49
C GLY A 81 12.71 11.07 7.03
N PHE A 82 12.26 9.85 6.75
CA PHE A 82 10.89 9.62 6.23
C PHE A 82 10.20 8.52 7.01
N ASP A 83 9.30 8.90 7.90
CA ASP A 83 8.84 8.03 8.97
C ASP A 83 7.43 7.52 8.72
N THR A 84 7.15 6.34 9.25
CA THR A 84 5.85 5.68 9.20
C THR A 84 5.29 5.56 10.60
N PHE A 85 4.12 6.14 10.83
CA PHE A 85 3.39 6.08 12.08
C PHE A 85 2.19 5.14 11.94
N ILE A 86 2.12 4.13 12.81
CA ILE A 86 0.93 3.34 13.07
C ILE A 86 0.37 3.90 14.38
N ALA A 87 -0.63 4.78 14.24
CA ALA A 87 -1.21 5.49 15.37
C ALA A 87 -2.53 4.85 15.79
N GLY A 88 -2.68 4.65 17.09
CA GLY A 88 -3.83 4.10 17.78
C GLY A 88 -4.77 5.16 18.35
N THR A 89 -5.65 4.72 19.26
CA THR A 89 -6.63 5.59 19.93
C THR A 89 -5.96 6.34 21.09
N GLY A 90 -5.86 7.66 21.02
CA GLY A 90 -5.21 8.43 22.10
C GLY A 90 -3.87 9.02 21.68
N ASP A 91 -3.34 8.56 20.54
CA ASP A 91 -1.98 8.84 20.14
C ASP A 91 -1.76 10.27 19.66
N THR A 92 -0.54 10.73 19.88
CA THR A 92 -0.06 12.03 19.44
C THR A 92 1.21 11.88 18.62
N ILE A 93 1.14 12.22 17.34
CA ILE A 93 2.32 12.39 16.49
C ILE A 93 2.80 13.85 16.62
N THR A 94 4.06 14.03 17.03
CA THR A 94 4.56 15.36 17.45
C THR A 94 5.18 16.19 16.32
N ASP A 95 5.72 15.52 15.29
CA ASP A 95 6.63 16.12 14.32
C ASP A 95 6.38 15.66 12.87
N PHE A 96 5.13 15.29 12.57
CA PHE A 96 4.71 14.84 11.25
C PHE A 96 5.12 15.80 10.15
N ASN A 97 5.91 15.26 9.25
CA ASN A 97 6.44 15.90 8.08
C ASN A 97 7.25 17.19 8.38
N THR A 98 8.12 17.14 9.40
CA THR A 98 9.01 18.26 9.79
C THR A 98 10.50 18.03 9.56
N GLY A 99 10.89 16.82 9.15
CA GLY A 99 12.27 16.42 8.88
C GLY A 99 12.93 17.14 7.69
N ALA A 100 14.27 17.15 7.66
CA ALA A 100 15.04 17.84 6.63
C ALA A 100 14.84 17.21 5.25
N GLY A 101 14.38 18.01 4.28
CA GLY A 101 14.16 17.56 2.90
C GLY A 101 12.77 17.00 2.61
N GLN A 102 11.89 17.00 3.62
CA GLN A 102 10.48 16.72 3.45
C GLN A 102 9.73 17.97 3.00
N ASN A 103 8.81 17.82 2.04
CA ASN A 103 8.03 18.95 1.52
C ASN A 103 6.68 18.48 0.96
N LEU A 104 5.62 18.68 1.74
CA LEU A 104 4.24 18.34 1.36
C LEU A 104 3.75 19.06 0.08
N THR A 105 4.45 20.11 -0.36
CA THR A 105 4.03 20.96 -1.48
C THR A 105 4.77 20.70 -2.79
N ASP A 106 5.84 19.90 -2.80
CA ASP A 106 6.59 19.61 -4.02
C ASP A 106 5.99 18.45 -4.84
N GLY A 107 4.99 17.77 -4.27
CA GLY A 107 4.32 16.62 -4.89
C GLY A 107 5.19 15.37 -4.96
N ASN A 108 6.36 15.37 -4.32
CA ASN A 108 7.17 14.20 -4.08
C ASN A 108 6.72 13.59 -2.75
N GLN A 109 6.26 12.35 -2.80
CA GLN A 109 5.72 11.64 -1.62
C GLN A 109 6.70 10.59 -1.12
N ALA A 110 7.76 10.31 -1.88
CA ALA A 110 8.81 9.38 -1.50
C ALA A 110 9.77 9.96 -0.44
N ASN A 111 9.56 11.22 -0.06
CA ASN A 111 10.36 11.97 0.89
C ASN A 111 9.49 12.64 1.97
N ASN A 112 8.33 12.08 2.30
CA ASN A 112 7.41 12.61 3.30
C ASN A 112 7.08 11.53 4.32
N ASP A 113 6.61 11.97 5.49
CA ASP A 113 6.13 11.06 6.52
C ASP A 113 4.75 10.50 6.17
N PHE A 114 4.44 9.33 6.72
CA PHE A 114 3.21 8.60 6.47
C PHE A 114 2.55 8.17 7.78
N VAL A 115 1.23 8.25 7.84
CA VAL A 115 0.42 7.73 8.96
C VAL A 115 -0.71 6.85 8.41
N ASP A 116 -0.86 5.63 8.91
CA ASP A 116 -1.99 4.78 8.54
C ASP A 116 -3.20 5.06 9.43
N LEU A 117 -4.23 5.67 8.84
CA LEU A 117 -5.51 5.96 9.51
C LEU A 117 -6.68 5.18 8.91
N SER A 118 -6.41 4.18 8.08
CA SER A 118 -7.45 3.46 7.33
C SER A 118 -8.39 2.64 8.21
N GLY A 119 -7.95 2.21 9.39
CA GLY A 119 -8.80 1.58 10.42
C GLY A 119 -9.87 2.53 10.99
N TYR A 120 -9.62 3.84 10.90
CA TYR A 120 -10.40 4.91 11.52
C TYR A 120 -11.26 5.65 10.50
N TYR A 121 -10.67 6.16 9.43
CA TYR A 121 -11.34 6.93 8.39
C TYR A 121 -11.60 6.07 7.15
N ASN A 122 -12.65 5.26 7.23
CA ASN A 122 -13.11 4.37 6.16
C ASN A 122 -14.60 4.59 5.83
N GLU A 123 -15.07 3.94 4.75
CA GLU A 123 -16.45 4.07 4.26
C GLU A 123 -17.51 3.59 5.27
N ALA A 124 -17.21 2.53 6.02
CA ALA A 124 -18.14 2.00 7.03
C ALA A 124 -18.36 3.02 8.14
N ASN A 125 -17.27 3.60 8.65
CA ASN A 125 -17.30 4.62 9.68
C ASN A 125 -17.89 5.93 9.15
N LEU A 126 -17.59 6.30 7.90
CA LEU A 126 -18.17 7.47 7.24
C LEU A 126 -19.69 7.39 7.14
N ALA A 127 -20.25 6.23 6.79
CA ALA A 127 -21.70 6.05 6.68
C ALA A 127 -22.41 6.34 8.00
N ILE A 128 -21.83 5.90 9.12
CA ILE A 128 -22.38 6.07 10.46
C ILE A 128 -22.28 7.55 10.88
N ILE A 129 -21.17 8.21 10.56
CA ILE A 129 -20.97 9.64 10.81
C ILE A 129 -21.91 10.50 9.98
N ASN A 130 -22.06 10.20 8.70
CA ASN A 130 -22.99 10.93 7.83
C ASN A 130 -24.44 10.78 8.32
N ALA A 131 -24.85 9.60 8.78
CA ALA A 131 -26.17 9.40 9.37
C ALA A 131 -26.37 10.24 10.65
N ALA A 132 -25.35 10.33 11.52
CA ALA A 132 -25.39 11.17 12.72
C ALA A 132 -25.47 12.67 12.38
N ARG A 133 -24.69 13.11 11.39
CA ARG A 133 -24.67 14.50 10.91
C ARG A 133 -26.00 14.90 10.27
N GLU A 134 -26.57 14.02 9.44
CA GLU A 134 -27.90 14.23 8.85
C GLU A 134 -28.99 14.37 9.92
N ALA A 135 -28.96 13.54 10.97
CA ALA A 135 -29.88 13.65 12.10
C ALA A 135 -29.78 14.99 12.85
N GLN A 136 -28.61 15.63 12.80
CA GLN A 136 -28.34 16.95 13.39
C GLN A 136 -28.54 18.11 12.39
N GLY A 137 -28.91 17.83 11.13
CA GLY A 137 -29.05 18.83 10.07
C GLY A 137 -27.72 19.42 9.58
N LEU A 138 -26.61 18.71 9.79
CA LEU A 138 -25.27 19.08 9.35
C LEU A 138 -24.95 18.50 7.96
N PRO A 139 -24.07 19.16 7.17
CA PRO A 139 -23.62 18.63 5.89
C PRO A 139 -22.80 17.35 6.07
N THR A 140 -23.01 16.39 5.17
CA THR A 140 -22.26 15.13 5.10
C THR A 140 -20.93 15.30 4.38
N TYR A 141 -20.00 14.38 4.64
CA TYR A 141 -18.74 14.29 3.93
C TYR A 141 -18.88 13.34 2.74
N GLY A 142 -18.28 13.73 1.60
CA GLY A 142 -18.39 12.97 0.36
C GLY A 142 -17.53 11.71 0.30
N ASN A 143 -16.48 11.63 1.13
CA ASN A 143 -15.61 10.46 1.25
C ASN A 143 -14.83 10.53 2.58
N PRO A 144 -14.15 9.44 3.00
CA PRO A 144 -13.46 9.41 4.29
C PRO A 144 -12.32 10.42 4.39
N LEU A 145 -11.71 10.84 3.28
CA LEU A 145 -10.69 11.88 3.28
C LEU A 145 -11.28 13.25 3.61
N ALA A 146 -12.43 13.57 3.01
CA ALA A 146 -13.13 14.81 3.27
C ALA A 146 -13.57 14.90 4.74
N TRP A 147 -13.96 13.75 5.31
CA TRP A 147 -14.25 13.65 6.73
C TRP A 147 -13.00 13.85 7.59
N LEU A 148 -11.93 13.09 7.37
CA LEU A 148 -10.63 13.24 8.06
C LEU A 148 -10.15 14.70 8.05
N ARG A 149 -10.23 15.35 6.89
CA ARG A 149 -9.84 16.75 6.75
C ARG A 149 -10.76 17.70 7.50
N GLY A 150 -12.06 17.42 7.49
CA GLY A 150 -13.06 18.18 8.22
C GLY A 150 -12.82 18.10 9.73
N ASP A 151 -12.59 16.89 10.24
CA ASP A 151 -12.28 16.58 11.63
C ASP A 151 -11.00 17.32 12.06
N GLN A 152 -9.89 17.14 11.33
CA GLN A 152 -8.63 17.86 11.59
C GLN A 152 -8.77 19.40 11.61
N THR A 153 -9.74 19.97 10.88
CA THR A 153 -9.91 21.42 10.75
C THR A 153 -10.72 22.03 11.89
N ASP A 154 -11.47 21.22 12.65
CA ASP A 154 -12.37 21.71 13.70
C ASP A 154 -11.63 22.19 14.97
N GLY A 155 -10.34 21.85 15.08
CA GLY A 155 -9.43 22.27 16.14
C GLY A 155 -9.42 21.37 17.38
N ASN A 156 -10.15 20.24 17.36
CA ASN A 156 -10.22 19.29 18.47
C ASN A 156 -9.42 18.00 18.23
N GLY A 157 -8.60 17.99 17.17
CA GLY A 157 -7.86 16.80 16.74
C GLY A 157 -8.71 15.90 15.86
N LEU A 158 -8.38 14.62 15.84
CA LEU A 158 -9.08 13.56 15.12
C LEU A 158 -9.94 12.81 16.13
N ASN A 159 -11.19 13.25 16.30
CA ASN A 159 -12.05 12.82 17.41
C ASN A 159 -13.53 12.54 17.02
N ASP A 160 -13.95 12.85 15.79
CA ASP A 160 -15.33 12.60 15.33
C ASP A 160 -15.71 11.10 15.33
N ILE A 161 -14.75 10.20 15.44
CA ILE A 161 -14.96 8.73 15.52
C ILE A 161 -15.63 8.28 16.84
N SER A 162 -15.51 9.08 17.89
CA SER A 162 -15.90 8.75 19.27
C SER A 162 -17.40 8.46 19.48
N ILE A 163 -18.28 8.94 18.60
CA ILE A 163 -19.73 8.98 18.89
C ILE A 163 -20.52 7.90 18.13
N ALA A 164 -19.93 7.26 17.14
CA ALA A 164 -20.70 6.52 16.12
C ALA A 164 -20.41 5.01 16.06
N ASN A 165 -19.17 4.57 16.30
CA ASN A 165 -18.73 3.18 16.00
C ASN A 165 -18.38 2.31 17.21
N GLY A 166 -18.66 2.77 18.44
CA GLY A 166 -18.34 2.00 19.65
C GLY A 166 -16.87 2.10 20.09
N PHE A 167 -16.08 3.00 19.49
CA PHE A 167 -14.88 3.53 20.15
C PHE A 167 -15.32 4.37 21.36
N GLY A 168 -14.55 4.33 22.45
CA GLY A 168 -14.89 5.06 23.67
C GLY A 168 -15.09 6.56 23.41
N SER A 169 -15.83 7.24 24.29
CA SER A 169 -16.05 8.69 24.26
C SER A 169 -14.78 9.55 24.29
N ASP A 170 -13.64 8.89 24.52
CA ASP A 170 -12.33 9.48 24.78
C ASP A 170 -11.38 9.30 23.58
N PHE A 171 -11.89 8.89 22.41
CA PHE A 171 -11.08 8.79 21.19
C PHE A 171 -10.59 10.18 20.77
N THR A 172 -9.31 10.46 21.00
CA THR A 172 -8.63 11.66 20.53
C THR A 172 -7.30 11.29 19.94
N MET A 173 -7.06 11.59 18.66
CA MET A 173 -5.74 11.49 18.06
C MET A 173 -5.29 12.87 17.58
N THR A 174 -4.01 13.19 17.68
CA THR A 174 -3.47 14.48 17.23
C THR A 174 -2.28 14.30 16.32
N ILE A 175 -2.30 14.94 15.15
CA ILE A 175 -1.17 14.98 14.22
C ILE A 175 -0.65 16.41 14.16
N ASN A 176 0.59 16.62 14.61
CA ASN A 176 1.25 17.92 14.62
C ASN A 176 2.43 17.96 13.66
N SER A 177 2.67 19.12 13.06
CA SER A 177 3.85 19.40 12.23
C SER A 177 4.80 20.38 12.96
N GLY A 178 5.37 19.96 14.09
CA GLY A 178 6.47 20.70 14.74
C GLY A 178 6.03 22.01 15.41
N GLY A 179 4.92 21.96 16.15
CA GLY A 179 4.44 23.07 16.99
C GLY A 179 3.00 23.52 16.74
N GLY A 180 2.28 22.88 15.82
CA GLY A 180 0.84 23.07 15.60
C GLY A 180 0.24 21.92 14.78
N ALA A 181 -1.10 21.81 14.78
CA ALA A 181 -1.81 20.77 14.06
C ALA A 181 -1.49 20.78 12.56
N THR A 182 -1.24 19.61 11.98
CA THR A 182 -0.95 19.47 10.54
C THR A 182 -2.11 20.02 9.72
N PRO A 183 -1.86 20.92 8.74
CA PRO A 183 -2.92 21.45 7.89
C PRO A 183 -3.68 20.33 7.17
N SER A 184 -5.01 20.33 7.24
CA SER A 184 -5.85 19.28 6.67
C SER A 184 -5.63 19.06 5.17
N ALA A 185 -5.26 20.10 4.42
CA ALA A 185 -4.91 20.00 3.00
C ALA A 185 -3.73 19.04 2.72
N ASN A 186 -2.86 18.82 3.71
CA ASN A 186 -1.68 17.97 3.58
C ASN A 186 -1.95 16.50 3.92
N LEU A 187 -3.13 16.18 4.47
CA LEU A 187 -3.57 14.79 4.65
C LEU A 187 -4.07 14.25 3.32
N THR A 188 -3.40 13.25 2.75
CA THR A 188 -3.75 12.62 1.47
C THR A 188 -3.81 11.10 1.57
N HIS A 189 -4.53 10.45 0.64
CA HIS A 189 -4.75 8.98 0.58
C HIS A 189 -3.60 8.20 -0.06
N ASP A 190 -2.39 8.73 -0.03
CA ASP A 190 -1.40 8.37 -1.04
C ASP A 190 -0.47 7.23 -0.64
N ASN A 191 -1.00 6.00 -0.77
CA ASN A 191 -0.24 4.81 -1.15
C ASN A 191 -0.98 4.11 -2.31
N THR A 192 -0.57 4.35 -3.56
CA THR A 192 -1.22 3.73 -4.75
C THR A 192 -0.26 3.41 -5.88
N ASN A 193 0.56 2.37 -5.67
CA ASN A 193 1.33 1.69 -6.72
C ASN A 193 1.11 0.16 -6.71
N VAL A 194 -0.01 -0.31 -6.13
CA VAL A 194 -0.33 -1.74 -6.08
C VAL A 194 -0.80 -2.23 -7.45
N ILE A 195 -0.33 -3.41 -7.82
CA ILE A 195 -0.77 -4.17 -8.99
C ILE A 195 -2.18 -4.71 -8.71
N CYS A 196 -3.18 -4.24 -9.45
CA CYS A 196 -4.57 -4.66 -9.27
C CYS A 196 -5.26 -5.05 -10.59
N PHE A 197 -6.21 -5.97 -10.49
CA PHE A 197 -7.21 -6.35 -11.49
C PHE A 197 -8.49 -5.54 -11.29
N GLY A 198 -9.26 -5.26 -12.35
CA GLY A 198 -10.66 -4.90 -12.18
C GLY A 198 -11.46 -6.08 -11.62
N ALA A 199 -12.46 -5.83 -10.78
CA ALA A 199 -13.26 -6.88 -10.14
C ALA A 199 -13.93 -7.85 -11.13
N ASP A 200 -14.25 -7.38 -12.34
CA ASP A 200 -14.85 -8.19 -13.40
C ASP A 200 -13.82 -9.06 -14.18
N ALA A 201 -12.52 -8.92 -13.90
CA ALA A 201 -11.50 -9.75 -14.55
C ALA A 201 -11.69 -11.21 -14.14
N LEU A 202 -11.83 -12.08 -15.13
CA LEU A 202 -12.03 -13.51 -14.97
C LEU A 202 -10.68 -14.19 -14.73
N ILE A 203 -10.42 -14.58 -13.49
CA ILE A 203 -9.21 -15.30 -13.08
C ILE A 203 -9.46 -16.80 -13.21
N ARG A 204 -8.53 -17.51 -13.85
CA ARG A 204 -8.61 -18.96 -13.99
C ARG A 204 -8.34 -19.65 -12.64
N THR A 205 -9.30 -20.44 -12.18
CA THR A 205 -9.21 -21.21 -10.93
C THR A 205 -9.45 -22.70 -11.19
N ALA A 206 -9.22 -23.54 -10.16
CA ALA A 206 -9.57 -24.96 -10.18
C ALA A 206 -11.06 -25.23 -10.46
N ARG A 207 -11.95 -24.25 -10.22
CA ARG A 207 -13.40 -24.36 -10.46
C ARG A 207 -13.84 -23.71 -11.78
N GLY A 208 -12.90 -23.25 -12.60
CA GLY A 208 -13.16 -22.48 -13.82
C GLY A 208 -12.82 -21.00 -13.65
N ASP A 209 -13.28 -20.18 -14.60
CA ASP A 209 -13.07 -18.74 -14.58
C ASP A 209 -13.98 -18.07 -13.55
N VAL A 210 -13.39 -17.34 -12.59
CA VAL A 210 -14.07 -16.64 -11.49
C VAL A 210 -13.73 -15.16 -11.56
N ALA A 211 -14.70 -14.27 -11.38
CA ALA A 211 -14.46 -12.84 -11.34
C ALA A 211 -13.55 -12.49 -10.15
N ALA A 212 -12.57 -11.61 -10.35
CA ALA A 212 -11.60 -11.24 -9.32
C ALA A 212 -12.29 -10.73 -8.04
N GLY A 213 -13.41 -10.02 -8.17
CA GLY A 213 -14.20 -9.53 -7.04
C GLY A 213 -14.88 -10.63 -6.21
N ASP A 214 -15.01 -11.84 -6.75
CA ASP A 214 -15.64 -12.98 -6.08
C ASP A 214 -14.62 -13.99 -5.52
N LEU A 215 -13.32 -13.73 -5.70
CA LEU A 215 -12.26 -14.57 -5.16
C LEU A 215 -12.19 -14.45 -3.64
N VAL A 216 -11.86 -15.55 -2.98
CA VAL A 216 -11.65 -15.58 -1.53
C VAL A 216 -10.33 -16.25 -1.16
N ILE A 217 -9.84 -15.98 0.04
CA ILE A 217 -8.66 -16.66 0.59
C ILE A 217 -8.86 -18.18 0.53
N GLY A 218 -7.83 -18.89 0.06
CA GLY A 218 -7.84 -20.33 -0.13
C GLY A 218 -8.36 -20.81 -1.50
N ASP A 219 -8.95 -19.95 -2.34
CA ASP A 219 -9.25 -20.34 -3.73
C ASP A 219 -7.96 -20.74 -4.46
N LEU A 220 -8.05 -21.81 -5.26
CA LEU A 220 -6.91 -22.36 -6.00
C LEU A 220 -6.83 -21.71 -7.38
N ILE A 221 -5.84 -20.85 -7.59
CA ILE A 221 -5.55 -20.15 -8.84
C ILE A 221 -4.67 -21.01 -9.74
N GLU A 222 -5.03 -21.13 -11.02
CA GLU A 222 -4.17 -21.76 -12.01
C GLU A 222 -3.02 -20.81 -12.35
N THR A 223 -1.81 -21.28 -12.07
CA THR A 223 -0.57 -20.58 -12.41
C THR A 223 0.15 -21.29 -13.53
N ARG A 224 0.93 -20.53 -14.29
CA ARG A 224 1.63 -21.06 -15.46
C ARG A 224 2.70 -22.12 -15.12
N ASP A 225 3.46 -21.87 -14.05
CA ASP A 225 4.67 -22.66 -13.75
C ASP A 225 4.50 -23.56 -12.52
N ALA A 226 3.62 -23.21 -11.57
CA ALA A 226 3.49 -23.90 -10.29
C ALA A 226 2.15 -24.66 -10.14
N GLY A 227 1.38 -24.79 -11.23
CA GLY A 227 0.06 -25.43 -11.20
C GLY A 227 -0.94 -24.65 -10.33
N LEU A 228 -1.81 -25.35 -9.60
CA LEU A 228 -2.79 -24.72 -8.73
C LEU A 228 -2.13 -24.20 -7.44
N GLN A 229 -2.29 -22.91 -7.16
CA GLN A 229 -1.73 -22.24 -5.97
C GLN A 229 -2.85 -21.57 -5.17
N PRO A 230 -2.86 -21.69 -3.83
CA PRO A 230 -3.88 -21.07 -3.00
C PRO A 230 -3.66 -19.55 -2.87
N ILE A 231 -4.75 -18.79 -2.90
CA ILE A 231 -4.74 -17.39 -2.44
C ILE A 231 -4.42 -17.37 -0.95
N ARG A 232 -3.35 -16.67 -0.58
CA ARG A 232 -2.96 -16.44 0.82
C ARG A 232 -3.56 -15.17 1.37
N TRP A 233 -3.67 -14.17 0.52
CA TRP A 233 -4.20 -12.87 0.89
C TRP A 233 -4.92 -12.24 -0.29
N ILE A 234 -5.99 -11.49 -0.03
CA ILE A 234 -6.72 -10.75 -1.04
C ILE A 234 -7.20 -9.42 -0.47
N GLY A 235 -7.02 -8.35 -1.23
CA GLY A 235 -7.48 -7.01 -0.89
C GLY A 235 -8.22 -6.38 -2.06
N SER A 236 -9.09 -5.43 -1.74
CA SER A 236 -9.83 -4.67 -2.75
C SER A 236 -9.93 -3.19 -2.41
N ARG A 237 -10.12 -2.37 -3.45
CA ARG A 237 -10.28 -0.92 -3.34
C ARG A 237 -11.25 -0.43 -4.40
N VAL A 238 -12.24 0.36 -3.98
CA VAL A 238 -13.16 1.04 -4.90
C VAL A 238 -12.62 2.43 -5.24
N LEU A 239 -12.71 2.82 -6.50
CA LEU A 239 -12.50 4.18 -6.97
C LEU A 239 -13.72 4.62 -7.77
N ASP A 240 -14.31 5.75 -7.42
CA ASP A 240 -15.44 6.31 -8.16
C ASP A 240 -14.99 7.26 -9.30
N ALA A 241 -15.96 7.88 -9.99
CA ALA A 241 -15.67 8.82 -11.07
C ALA A 241 -14.89 10.06 -10.58
N ALA A 242 -15.14 10.53 -9.35
CA ALA A 242 -14.47 11.68 -8.79
C ALA A 242 -13.02 11.34 -8.42
N ASP A 243 -12.78 10.14 -7.88
CA ASP A 243 -11.45 9.63 -7.59
C ASP A 243 -10.60 9.50 -8.86
N LEU A 244 -11.18 8.92 -9.93
CA LEU A 244 -10.50 8.75 -11.21
C LEU A 244 -10.21 10.11 -11.89
N ALA A 245 -11.13 11.07 -11.78
CA ALA A 245 -10.94 12.42 -12.30
C ALA A 245 -9.84 13.19 -11.52
N ALA A 246 -9.82 13.05 -10.19
CA ALA A 246 -8.82 13.67 -9.33
C ALA A 246 -7.45 13.01 -9.47
N ARG A 247 -7.40 11.72 -9.83
CA ARG A 247 -6.17 10.93 -9.89
C ARG A 247 -6.04 10.22 -11.25
N PRO A 248 -5.77 10.96 -12.36
CA PRO A 248 -5.68 10.37 -13.70
C PRO A 248 -4.61 9.29 -13.85
N LYS A 249 -3.61 9.27 -12.96
CA LYS A 249 -2.56 8.23 -12.90
C LYS A 249 -3.08 6.86 -12.46
N LEU A 250 -4.29 6.79 -11.89
CA LEU A 250 -4.96 5.56 -11.46
C LEU A 250 -6.06 5.11 -12.44
N CYS A 251 -6.31 5.89 -13.49
CA CYS A 251 -7.25 5.52 -14.56
C CYS A 251 -6.92 4.13 -15.10
N PRO A 252 -7.87 3.19 -15.12
CA PRO A 252 -7.61 1.82 -15.55
C PRO A 252 -7.09 1.76 -16.98
N VAL A 253 -6.31 0.73 -17.27
CA VAL A 253 -5.96 0.34 -18.64
C VAL A 253 -6.92 -0.75 -19.07
N ARG A 254 -7.62 -0.52 -20.18
CA ARG A 254 -8.41 -1.53 -20.88
C ARG A 254 -7.58 -2.15 -21.99
N ILE A 255 -7.43 -3.46 -21.93
CA ILE A 255 -6.81 -4.28 -22.97
C ILE A 255 -7.95 -5.01 -23.69
N ARG A 256 -8.25 -4.59 -24.92
CA ARG A 256 -9.34 -5.18 -25.71
C ARG A 256 -9.04 -6.63 -26.06
N ARG A 257 -10.10 -7.41 -26.26
CA ARG A 257 -10.00 -8.77 -26.79
C ARG A 257 -9.05 -8.84 -27.99
N GLY A 258 -8.06 -9.72 -27.93
CA GLY A 258 -7.08 -9.95 -29.00
C GLY A 258 -5.94 -8.93 -29.13
N ALA A 259 -5.93 -7.85 -28.33
CA ALA A 259 -4.96 -6.75 -28.46
C ALA A 259 -3.50 -7.15 -28.14
N LEU A 260 -3.27 -8.20 -27.35
CA LEU A 260 -1.92 -8.67 -27.04
C LEU A 260 -1.33 -9.55 -28.15
N GLY A 261 -2.18 -10.14 -29.00
CA GLY A 261 -1.81 -11.13 -30.01
C GLY A 261 -2.31 -12.53 -29.71
N ALA A 262 -2.25 -13.43 -30.70
CA ALA A 262 -2.71 -14.82 -30.60
C ALA A 262 -4.18 -14.99 -30.13
N GLY A 263 -5.02 -13.97 -30.29
CA GLY A 263 -6.40 -13.97 -29.79
C GLY A 263 -6.56 -13.59 -28.32
N LEU A 264 -5.49 -13.10 -27.67
CA LEU A 264 -5.45 -12.74 -26.26
C LEU A 264 -5.54 -11.21 -26.02
N PRO A 265 -6.20 -10.76 -24.93
CA PRO A 265 -7.05 -11.56 -24.06
C PRO A 265 -8.29 -12.09 -24.78
N GLU A 266 -8.90 -13.15 -24.26
CA GLU A 266 -10.10 -13.76 -24.83
C GLU A 266 -11.35 -12.89 -24.66
N ALA A 267 -11.32 -11.97 -23.69
CA ALA A 267 -12.31 -10.92 -23.43
C ALA A 267 -11.61 -9.63 -22.97
N ASP A 268 -12.29 -8.47 -23.04
CA ASP A 268 -11.73 -7.20 -22.58
C ASP A 268 -11.26 -7.31 -21.12
N LEU A 269 -10.01 -6.94 -20.85
CA LEU A 269 -9.38 -7.04 -19.53
C LEU A 269 -9.12 -5.63 -18.99
N ILE A 270 -9.60 -5.36 -17.78
CA ILE A 270 -9.35 -4.11 -17.05
C ILE A 270 -8.32 -4.35 -15.96
N VAL A 271 -7.26 -3.56 -15.96
CA VAL A 271 -6.19 -3.63 -14.96
C VAL A 271 -5.73 -2.24 -14.55
N SER A 272 -5.08 -2.15 -13.40
CA SER A 272 -4.40 -0.92 -12.97
C SER A 272 -3.23 -0.57 -13.91
N PRO A 273 -2.83 0.72 -14.03
CA PRO A 273 -1.73 1.14 -14.91
C PRO A 273 -0.38 0.48 -14.63
N GLN A 274 -0.13 0.08 -13.38
CA GLN A 274 1.09 -0.57 -12.91
C GLN A 274 1.07 -2.08 -13.09
N HIS A 275 -0.11 -2.68 -13.32
CA HIS A 275 -0.26 -4.12 -13.52
C HIS A 275 0.59 -4.59 -14.69
N ARG A 276 1.38 -5.65 -14.52
CA ARG A 276 2.29 -6.10 -15.59
C ARG A 276 1.73 -7.30 -16.34
N MET A 277 1.62 -7.12 -17.65
CA MET A 277 1.25 -8.18 -18.57
C MET A 277 2.50 -8.95 -19.01
N LEU A 278 2.35 -10.25 -19.27
CA LEU A 278 3.41 -11.04 -19.85
C LEU A 278 3.56 -10.74 -21.34
N VAL A 279 4.76 -10.31 -21.74
CA VAL A 279 5.15 -10.14 -23.14
C VAL A 279 6.05 -11.30 -23.53
N ARG A 280 5.62 -12.09 -24.52
CA ARG A 280 6.37 -13.24 -25.06
C ARG A 280 6.73 -12.98 -26.51
N SER A 281 7.97 -12.58 -26.76
CA SER A 281 8.39 -12.21 -28.12
C SER A 281 9.88 -12.35 -28.40
N LYS A 282 10.21 -12.47 -29.69
CA LYS A 282 11.60 -12.41 -30.17
C LYS A 282 12.25 -11.04 -29.94
N ILE A 283 11.46 -9.97 -29.86
CA ILE A 283 11.97 -8.62 -29.57
C ILE A 283 12.42 -8.56 -28.11
N ALA A 284 11.63 -9.10 -27.18
CA ALA A 284 12.01 -9.22 -25.78
C ALA A 284 13.32 -10.01 -25.63
N ALA A 285 13.44 -11.15 -26.30
CA ALA A 285 14.66 -11.97 -26.29
C ALA A 285 15.91 -11.19 -26.71
N ARG A 286 15.81 -10.37 -27.77
CA ARG A 286 16.93 -9.54 -28.25
C ARG A 286 17.26 -8.36 -27.34
N MET A 287 16.28 -7.84 -26.61
CA MET A 287 16.44 -6.66 -25.76
C MET A 287 16.91 -6.99 -24.36
N PHE A 288 16.44 -8.10 -23.81
CA PHE A 288 16.59 -8.44 -22.39
C PHE A 288 17.30 -9.78 -22.17
N GLY A 289 17.56 -10.55 -23.24
CA GLY A 289 18.09 -11.90 -23.12
C GLY A 289 17.04 -12.93 -22.70
N ALA A 290 15.80 -12.53 -22.47
CA ALA A 290 14.68 -13.38 -22.07
C ALA A 290 13.53 -13.27 -23.07
N THR A 291 12.96 -14.40 -23.49
CA THR A 291 11.79 -14.45 -24.39
C THR A 291 10.51 -13.97 -23.73
N GLU A 292 10.49 -13.95 -22.40
CA GLU A 292 9.33 -13.62 -21.58
C GLU A 292 9.72 -12.54 -20.56
N VAL A 293 8.97 -11.44 -20.55
CA VAL A 293 9.21 -10.31 -19.66
C VAL A 293 7.89 -9.71 -19.20
N LEU A 294 7.88 -9.11 -18.00
CA LEU A 294 6.70 -8.44 -17.43
C LEU A 294 6.75 -6.94 -17.70
N VAL A 295 5.70 -6.40 -18.32
CA VAL A 295 5.63 -5.00 -18.75
C VAL A 295 4.35 -4.35 -18.24
N ALA A 296 4.49 -3.21 -17.56
CA ALA A 296 3.36 -2.48 -16.99
C ALA A 296 2.36 -2.04 -18.08
N ALA A 297 1.07 -2.23 -17.81
CA ALA A 297 -0.03 -2.00 -18.74
C ALA A 297 -0.04 -0.58 -19.31
N ARG A 298 0.31 0.45 -18.50
CA ARG A 298 0.39 1.83 -19.00
C ARG A 298 1.39 2.02 -20.13
N LEU A 299 2.42 1.17 -20.21
CA LEU A 299 3.44 1.26 -21.25
C LEU A 299 2.93 0.63 -22.56
N LEU A 300 1.91 -0.22 -22.49
CA LEU A 300 1.36 -0.95 -23.63
C LEU A 300 0.32 -0.15 -24.43
N ILE A 301 -0.08 1.04 -23.95
CA ILE A 301 -1.13 1.89 -24.56
C ILE A 301 -0.78 2.30 -26.02
N GLU A 302 0.49 2.23 -26.43
CA GLU A 302 0.86 2.46 -27.84
C GLU A 302 0.41 1.31 -28.78
N MET A 303 0.02 0.16 -28.25
CA MET A 303 -0.50 -0.95 -29.05
C MET A 303 -1.97 -0.73 -29.40
N GLU A 304 -2.35 -1.13 -30.60
CA GLU A 304 -3.74 -1.07 -31.04
C GLU A 304 -4.64 -1.93 -30.14
N GLY A 305 -5.75 -1.36 -29.67
CA GLY A 305 -6.68 -2.02 -28.76
C GLY A 305 -6.28 -1.97 -27.28
N ILE A 306 -5.28 -1.18 -26.89
CA ILE A 306 -4.94 -0.93 -25.48
C ILE A 306 -5.10 0.55 -25.17
N GLU A 307 -5.96 0.90 -24.23
CA GLU A 307 -6.36 2.28 -23.96
C GLU A 307 -6.51 2.58 -22.47
N LEU A 308 -6.44 3.85 -22.09
CA LEU A 308 -6.96 4.28 -20.79
C LEU A 308 -8.49 4.22 -20.84
N ALA A 309 -9.10 3.55 -19.89
CA ALA A 309 -10.53 3.37 -19.78
C ALA A 309 -11.20 4.62 -19.17
N SER A 310 -11.04 5.77 -19.82
CA SER A 310 -11.56 7.06 -19.36
C SER A 310 -13.09 7.16 -19.39
N ASP A 311 -13.77 6.19 -20.01
CA ASP A 311 -15.22 6.06 -20.08
C ASP A 311 -15.83 5.37 -18.84
N LEU A 312 -15.00 4.77 -17.97
CA LEU A 312 -15.48 4.15 -16.74
C LEU A 312 -15.87 5.20 -15.69
N THR A 313 -17.03 5.01 -15.08
CA THR A 313 -17.54 5.86 -13.97
C THR A 313 -17.09 5.38 -12.59
N GLY A 314 -16.23 4.36 -12.56
CA GLY A 314 -15.68 3.77 -11.36
C GLY A 314 -15.03 2.42 -11.66
N VAL A 315 -14.20 1.94 -10.73
CA VAL A 315 -13.54 0.63 -10.80
C VAL A 315 -13.35 0.09 -9.38
N THR A 316 -13.64 -1.20 -9.19
CA THR A 316 -13.15 -1.92 -8.02
C THR A 316 -11.88 -2.66 -8.41
N TYR A 317 -10.78 -2.29 -7.79
CA TYR A 317 -9.49 -2.94 -7.94
C TYR A 317 -9.35 -4.07 -6.94
N VAL A 318 -8.93 -5.24 -7.39
CA VAL A 318 -8.65 -6.42 -6.57
C VAL A 318 -7.22 -6.85 -6.78
N HIS A 319 -6.53 -7.21 -5.70
CA HIS A 319 -5.20 -7.78 -5.73
C HIS A 319 -5.15 -8.98 -4.80
N PHE A 320 -4.37 -9.99 -5.17
CA PHE A 320 -4.21 -11.18 -4.36
C PHE A 320 -2.77 -11.66 -4.38
N LEU A 321 -2.36 -12.26 -3.26
CA LEU A 321 -1.04 -12.81 -3.02
C LEU A 321 -1.12 -14.34 -2.98
N LEU A 322 -0.10 -14.98 -3.56
CA LEU A 322 0.14 -16.41 -3.49
C LEU A 322 1.45 -16.66 -2.72
N ASP A 323 1.82 -17.92 -2.52
CA ASP A 323 3.07 -18.30 -1.82
C ASP A 323 4.34 -17.74 -2.45
N ALA A 324 4.30 -17.44 -3.74
CA ALA A 324 5.34 -16.73 -4.43
C ALA A 324 4.72 -15.87 -5.54
N HIS A 325 5.50 -14.98 -6.13
CA HIS A 325 5.08 -14.27 -7.33
C HIS A 325 4.90 -15.26 -8.49
N GLN A 326 3.71 -15.27 -9.10
CA GLN A 326 3.37 -16.20 -10.17
C GLN A 326 2.83 -15.49 -11.40
N ILE A 327 2.91 -16.19 -12.53
CA ILE A 327 2.13 -15.86 -13.73
C ILE A 327 0.77 -16.55 -13.62
N VAL A 328 -0.29 -15.77 -13.62
CA VAL A 328 -1.70 -16.19 -13.55
C VAL A 328 -2.40 -15.92 -14.88
N LEU A 329 -3.57 -16.50 -15.07
CA LEU A 329 -4.40 -16.25 -16.24
C LEU A 329 -5.61 -15.37 -15.88
N ALA A 330 -5.73 -14.23 -16.56
CA ALA A 330 -6.86 -13.30 -16.45
C ALA A 330 -7.46 -13.05 -17.84
N ASN A 331 -8.75 -13.34 -18.02
CA ASN A 331 -9.45 -13.31 -19.30
C ASN A 331 -8.68 -14.06 -20.40
N GLY A 332 -8.10 -15.22 -20.04
CA GLY A 332 -7.24 -16.03 -20.92
C GLY A 332 -5.83 -15.51 -21.15
N SER A 333 -5.49 -14.28 -20.72
CA SER A 333 -4.15 -13.71 -20.87
C SER A 333 -3.24 -13.98 -19.68
N GLU A 334 -1.96 -14.18 -19.97
CA GLU A 334 -0.91 -14.38 -18.98
C GLU A 334 -0.48 -13.03 -18.37
N THR A 335 -0.57 -12.92 -17.05
CA THR A 335 -0.30 -11.71 -16.29
C THR A 335 0.20 -12.06 -14.89
N GLU A 336 0.53 -11.07 -14.07
CA GLU A 336 1.14 -11.30 -12.76
C GLU A 336 0.14 -11.35 -11.60
N SER A 337 0.43 -12.15 -10.57
CA SER A 337 -0.14 -11.99 -9.23
C SER A 337 0.48 -10.76 -8.53
N LEU A 338 0.00 -10.40 -7.34
CA LEU A 338 0.69 -9.38 -6.56
C LEU A 338 2.15 -9.79 -6.33
N TYR A 339 3.08 -8.88 -6.67
CA TYR A 339 4.50 -9.03 -6.42
C TYR A 339 4.84 -8.34 -5.10
N THR A 340 5.45 -9.06 -4.17
CA THR A 340 5.84 -8.57 -2.84
C THR A 340 7.32 -8.19 -2.74
N GLY A 341 7.88 -7.60 -3.80
CA GLY A 341 9.17 -6.93 -3.65
C GLY A 341 9.07 -5.78 -2.63
N ALA A 342 10.17 -5.45 -1.96
CA ALA A 342 10.20 -4.40 -0.92
C ALA A 342 9.55 -3.07 -1.37
N GLU A 343 9.73 -2.68 -2.63
CA GLU A 343 9.12 -1.47 -3.22
C GLU A 343 7.62 -1.61 -3.55
N ALA A 344 7.13 -2.84 -3.76
CA ALA A 344 5.73 -3.08 -4.08
C ALA A 344 4.85 -3.16 -2.83
N LEU A 345 5.38 -3.67 -1.71
CA LEU A 345 4.67 -3.69 -0.42
C LEU A 345 4.49 -2.31 0.20
N LYS A 346 5.39 -1.36 -0.09
CA LYS A 346 5.22 0.07 0.28
C LYS A 346 3.93 0.69 -0.27
N SER A 347 3.37 0.10 -1.32
CA SER A 347 2.17 0.61 -1.96
C SER A 347 0.86 0.04 -1.41
N VAL A 348 0.95 -1.03 -0.59
CA VAL A 348 -0.18 -1.63 0.13
C VAL A 348 -0.40 -0.86 1.44
N GLY A 349 -1.65 -0.65 1.85
CA GLY A 349 -1.96 0.01 3.14
C GLY A 349 -1.34 -0.75 4.32
N ALA A 350 -1.02 -0.09 5.43
CA ALA A 350 -0.23 -0.71 6.49
C ALA A 350 -1.00 -1.85 7.19
N ALA A 351 -2.32 -1.72 7.38
CA ALA A 351 -3.17 -2.82 7.89
C ALA A 351 -3.09 -4.08 7.00
N ALA A 352 -3.18 -3.90 5.68
CA ALA A 352 -3.03 -4.98 4.72
C ALA A 352 -1.60 -5.52 4.64
N ARG A 353 -0.59 -4.67 4.87
CA ARG A 353 0.82 -5.05 4.91
C ARG A 353 1.15 -5.86 6.17
N ALA A 354 0.58 -5.51 7.32
CA ALA A 354 0.71 -6.27 8.56
C ALA A 354 0.10 -7.67 8.43
N GLU A 355 -1.08 -7.78 7.81
CA GLU A 355 -1.69 -9.09 7.50
C GLU A 355 -0.80 -9.92 6.56
N ILE A 356 -0.17 -9.28 5.56
CA ILE A 356 0.79 -9.96 4.69
C ILE A 356 2.04 -10.41 5.46
N PHE A 357 2.55 -9.62 6.40
CA PHE A 357 3.73 -9.99 7.21
C PHE A 357 3.42 -11.09 8.21
N GLU A 358 2.22 -11.15 8.78
CA GLU A 358 1.79 -12.29 9.61
C GLU A 358 1.77 -13.60 8.79
N LEU A 359 1.33 -13.52 7.54
CA LEU A 359 1.29 -14.66 6.63
C LEU A 359 2.65 -15.03 6.04
N PHE A 360 3.55 -14.06 5.88
CA PHE A 360 4.88 -14.18 5.28
C PHE A 360 5.94 -13.42 6.09
N PRO A 361 6.32 -13.92 7.28
CA PRO A 361 7.24 -13.22 8.17
C PRO A 361 8.61 -12.96 7.55
N GLU A 362 9.01 -13.76 6.55
CA GLU A 362 10.26 -13.55 5.81
C GLU A 362 10.29 -12.23 5.03
N LEU A 363 9.14 -11.71 4.59
CA LEU A 363 9.03 -10.45 3.85
C LEU A 363 9.32 -9.24 4.76
N GLU A 364 9.00 -9.37 6.05
CA GLU A 364 9.30 -8.38 7.09
C GLU A 364 10.81 -8.30 7.35
N ALA A 365 11.50 -9.44 7.35
CA ALA A 365 12.96 -9.54 7.45
C ALA A 365 13.72 -9.08 6.19
N GLY A 366 13.04 -8.44 5.23
CA GLY A 366 13.64 -7.95 3.98
C GLY A 366 13.96 -9.03 2.95
N CYS A 367 13.52 -10.28 3.14
CA CYS A 367 13.64 -11.31 2.10
C CYS A 367 12.71 -10.94 0.95
N THR A 368 13.26 -10.79 -0.25
CA THR A 368 12.45 -10.58 -1.46
C THR A 368 12.35 -11.89 -2.22
N HIS A 369 11.12 -12.34 -2.50
CA HIS A 369 10.93 -13.42 -3.45
C HIS A 369 11.24 -12.91 -4.86
N PRO A 370 11.96 -13.70 -5.67
CA PRO A 370 12.25 -13.31 -7.03
C PRO A 370 10.95 -13.20 -7.83
N ALA A 371 10.89 -12.22 -8.73
CA ALA A 371 9.75 -12.14 -9.64
C ALA A 371 9.70 -13.37 -10.56
N ALA A 372 8.50 -13.88 -10.86
CA ALA A 372 8.28 -15.01 -11.76
C ALA A 372 8.99 -14.84 -13.11
N ARG A 373 9.05 -13.59 -13.61
CA ARG A 373 9.74 -13.21 -14.83
C ARG A 373 10.42 -11.86 -14.65
N GLN A 374 11.35 -11.55 -15.55
CA GLN A 374 12.09 -10.29 -15.53
C GLN A 374 11.14 -9.09 -15.64
N LEU A 375 11.17 -8.22 -14.64
CA LEU A 375 10.43 -6.96 -14.63
C LEU A 375 11.14 -5.94 -15.53
N VAL A 376 10.40 -5.33 -16.46
CA VAL A 376 10.97 -4.36 -17.39
C VAL A 376 10.84 -2.94 -16.82
N PRO A 377 11.96 -2.20 -16.63
CA PRO A 377 11.91 -0.81 -16.20
C PRO A 377 11.19 0.09 -17.21
N GLY A 378 10.53 1.16 -16.73
CA GLY A 378 9.65 1.99 -17.55
C GLY A 378 10.27 2.50 -18.86
N ARG A 379 11.52 2.98 -18.84
CA ARG A 379 12.21 3.46 -20.06
C ARG A 379 12.39 2.34 -21.09
N MET A 380 12.79 1.15 -20.65
CA MET A 380 13.03 0.01 -21.53
C MET A 380 11.71 -0.61 -22.02
N GLY A 381 10.66 -0.58 -21.19
CA GLY A 381 9.32 -1.05 -21.55
C GLY A 381 8.73 -0.23 -22.69
N ARG A 382 8.86 1.11 -22.64
CA ARG A 382 8.45 1.98 -23.77
C ARG A 382 9.20 1.63 -25.05
N GLN A 383 10.50 1.41 -24.98
CA GLN A 383 11.29 1.04 -26.16
C GLN A 383 10.88 -0.31 -26.75
N LEU A 384 10.53 -1.28 -25.88
CA LEU A 384 10.05 -2.59 -26.30
C LEU A 384 8.73 -2.44 -27.06
N VAL A 385 7.74 -1.76 -26.46
CA VAL A 385 6.42 -1.56 -27.05
C VAL A 385 6.53 -0.77 -28.36
N HIS A 386 7.32 0.29 -28.39
CA HIS A 386 7.56 1.07 -29.60
C HIS A 386 8.12 0.20 -30.75
N ARG A 387 9.01 -0.75 -30.47
CA ARG A 387 9.53 -1.69 -31.48
C ARG A 387 8.48 -2.69 -31.95
N HIS A 388 7.60 -3.15 -31.06
CA HIS A 388 6.47 -4.00 -31.42
C HIS A 388 5.50 -3.27 -32.36
N HIS A 389 5.08 -2.08 -31.96
CA HIS A 389 4.20 -1.21 -32.74
C HIS A 389 4.80 -0.89 -34.12
N ARG A 390 6.05 -0.40 -34.16
CA ARG A 390 6.74 -0.05 -35.42
C ARG A 390 6.90 -1.24 -36.37
N ASN A 391 7.08 -2.45 -35.86
CA ASN A 391 7.29 -3.65 -36.67
C ASN A 391 5.98 -4.41 -36.96
N GLY A 392 4.83 -3.93 -36.48
CA GLY A 392 3.54 -4.64 -36.61
C GLY A 392 3.55 -6.03 -35.98
N GLN A 393 4.33 -6.22 -34.89
CA GLN A 393 4.44 -7.52 -34.22
C GLN A 393 3.63 -7.54 -32.93
N PRO A 394 2.81 -8.59 -32.68
CA PRO A 394 2.07 -8.70 -31.43
C PRO A 394 3.01 -8.85 -30.24
N LEU A 395 2.53 -8.48 -29.05
CA LEU A 395 3.25 -8.60 -27.78
C LEU A 395 3.38 -10.06 -27.32
N VAL A 396 2.39 -10.88 -27.67
CA VAL A 396 2.36 -12.33 -27.44
C VAL A 396 2.38 -13.03 -28.80
N GLN A 397 3.45 -13.81 -29.02
CA GLN A 397 3.69 -14.62 -30.22
C GLN A 397 3.52 -16.10 -29.94
#